data_AF-A0A4V1UV38-F1
#
_entry.id   AF-A0A4V1UV38-F1
#
_cell.length_a   1.000
_cell.length_b   1.000
_cell.length_c   1.000
_cell.angle_alpha   90.00
_cell.angle_beta   90.00
_cell.angle_gamma   90.00
#
_symmetry.space_group_name_H-M   'P 1'
#
loop_
_entity.id
_entity.type
_entity.pdbx_description
1 polymer ?
#
loop_
_entity_poly.entity_id
_entity_poly.type
_entity_poly.pdbx_seq_one_letter_code
_entity_poly.pdbx_strand_id
1 'polypeptide(L)'
;MIISFERGLALVGTITGAFGGLFWIYTFHYISKLPAGDGSGFQWLAEVPLTGIFLFLSFPGLIMSISTRLSGIAAGFGVAGLIAYACLWGQLLTEFRPH
;
A
#
# COMPACT_ATOMS: atom_id res chain seq x y z
N MET A 1 31.60 -2.21 3.45
CA MET A 1 30.61 -3.17 2.92
C MET A 1 29.23 -3.01 3.59
N ILE A 2 29.15 -2.95 4.93
CA ILE A 2 27.89 -2.84 5.71
C ILE A 2 27.04 -1.60 5.34
N ILE A 3 27.67 -0.42 5.20
CA ILE A 3 26.98 0.83 4.85
C ILE A 3 26.28 0.75 3.47
N SER A 4 26.83 0.01 2.52
CA SER A 4 26.22 -0.17 1.19
C SER A 4 24.94 -1.00 1.27
N PHE A 5 24.94 -2.03 2.12
CA PHE A 5 23.80 -2.92 2.32
C PHE A 5 22.62 -2.22 3.02
N GLU A 6 22.89 -1.48 4.10
CA GLU A 6 21.85 -0.70 4.81
C GLU A 6 21.20 0.36 3.90
N ARG A 7 21.99 1.00 3.05
CA ARG A 7 21.47 1.92 2.02
C ARG A 7 20.59 1.21 1.00
N GLY A 8 20.95 -0.02 0.62
CA GLY A 8 20.13 -0.87 -0.23
C GLY A 8 18.77 -1.18 0.41
N LEU A 9 18.75 -1.56 1.69
CA LEU A 9 17.50 -1.82 2.42
C LEU A 9 16.64 -0.56 2.59
N ALA A 10 17.27 0.58 2.89
CA ALA A 10 16.58 1.86 2.95
C ALA A 10 15.94 2.19 1.59
N LEU A 11 16.66 1.97 0.48
CA LEU A 11 16.11 2.17 -0.86
C LEU A 11 14.91 1.25 -1.12
N VAL A 12 14.97 -0.03 -0.73
CA VAL A 12 13.84 -0.95 -0.84
C VAL A 12 12.64 -0.43 -0.05
N GLY A 13 12.83 0.00 1.21
CA GLY A 13 11.77 0.60 2.03
C GLY A 13 11.16 1.84 1.38
N THR A 14 11.99 2.73 0.84
CA THR A 14 11.53 3.94 0.13
C THR A 14 10.71 3.57 -1.11
N ILE A 15 11.22 2.69 -1.98
CA ILE A 15 10.54 2.29 -3.20
C ILE A 15 9.21 1.63 -2.87
N THR A 16 9.23 0.60 -2.03
CA THR A 16 8.03 -0.16 -1.70
C THR A 16 6.98 0.67 -0.96
N GLY A 17 7.40 1.52 -0.03
CA GLY A 17 6.52 2.49 0.64
C GLY A 17 5.91 3.51 -0.32
N ALA A 18 6.72 4.07 -1.24
CA ALA A 18 6.24 5.02 -2.25
C ALA A 18 5.25 4.37 -3.22
N PHE A 19 5.55 3.17 -3.73
CA PHE A 19 4.61 2.42 -4.57
C PHE A 19 3.33 2.06 -3.82
N GLY A 20 3.42 1.71 -2.53
CA GLY A 20 2.24 1.51 -1.68
C GLY A 20 1.38 2.76 -1.55
N GLY A 21 1.99 3.94 -1.39
CA GLY A 21 1.28 5.22 -1.37
C GLY A 21 0.65 5.59 -2.71
N LEU A 22 1.36 5.36 -3.82
CA LEU A 22 0.81 5.56 -5.17
C LEU A 22 -0.36 4.63 -5.45
N PHE A 23 -0.24 3.37 -5.04
CA PHE A 23 -1.30 2.38 -5.17
C PHE A 23 -2.52 2.76 -4.34
N TRP A 24 -2.33 3.23 -3.11
CA TRP A 24 -3.41 3.76 -2.27
C TRP A 24 -4.15 4.92 -2.96
N ILE A 25 -3.45 5.89 -3.55
CA ILE A 25 -4.12 6.96 -4.31
C ILE A 25 -4.89 6.40 -5.52
N TYR A 26 -4.31 5.40 -6.19
CA TYR A 26 -4.96 4.72 -7.31
C TYR A 26 -6.26 4.02 -6.92
N THR A 27 -6.40 3.47 -5.70
CA THR A 27 -7.63 2.78 -5.29
C THR A 27 -8.81 3.75 -5.21
N PHE A 28 -8.63 4.97 -4.69
CA PHE A 28 -9.66 6.02 -4.75
C PHE A 28 -10.10 6.31 -6.18
N HIS A 29 -9.12 6.45 -7.09
CA HIS A 29 -9.41 6.70 -8.49
C HIS A 29 -10.19 5.57 -9.13
N TYR A 30 -9.83 4.32 -8.86
CA TYR A 30 -10.54 3.15 -9.39
C TYR A 30 -11.96 3.07 -8.83
N ILE A 31 -12.13 3.16 -7.50
CA ILE A 31 -13.43 3.04 -6.83
C ILE A 31 -14.37 4.17 -7.26
N SER A 32 -13.86 5.39 -7.48
CA SER A 32 -14.67 6.52 -8.00
C SER A 32 -15.29 6.27 -9.37
N LYS A 33 -14.71 5.36 -10.16
CA LYS A 33 -15.17 5.00 -11.50
C LYS A 33 -16.10 3.79 -11.51
N LEU A 34 -16.27 3.11 -10.37
CA LEU A 34 -17.24 2.03 -10.27
C LEU A 34 -18.66 2.60 -10.35
N PRO A 35 -19.60 1.90 -11.02
CA PRO A 35 -21.00 2.26 -10.98
C PRO A 35 -21.45 2.32 -9.52
N ALA A 36 -22.24 3.33 -9.15
CA ALA A 36 -22.64 3.57 -7.78
C ALA A 36 -23.51 2.46 -7.13
N GLY A 37 -23.71 1.33 -7.80
CA GLY A 37 -24.59 0.25 -7.36
C GLY A 37 -25.99 0.78 -7.08
N ASP A 38 -26.42 0.67 -5.83
CA ASP A 38 -27.68 1.18 -5.27
C ASP A 38 -27.65 2.67 -4.88
N GLY A 39 -26.54 3.37 -5.13
CA GLY A 39 -26.35 4.78 -4.79
C GLY A 39 -25.98 5.04 -3.32
N SER A 40 -25.82 3.99 -2.50
CA SER A 40 -25.52 4.10 -1.06
C SER A 40 -24.08 4.53 -0.75
N GLY A 41 -23.17 4.41 -1.72
CA GLY A 41 -21.75 4.68 -1.55
C GLY A 41 -20.98 3.57 -0.84
N PHE A 42 -21.57 2.40 -0.59
CA PHE A 42 -20.91 1.27 0.09
C PHE A 42 -19.64 0.78 -0.61
N GLN A 43 -19.44 1.07 -1.90
CA GLN A 43 -18.17 0.83 -2.59
C GLN A 43 -16.95 1.47 -1.90
N TRP A 44 -17.16 2.59 -1.19
CA TRP A 44 -16.11 3.26 -0.43
C TRP A 44 -15.71 2.52 0.86
N LEU A 45 -16.52 1.55 1.31
CA LEU A 45 -16.17 0.74 2.48
C LEU A 45 -14.91 -0.11 2.22
N ALA A 46 -14.64 -0.45 0.95
CA ALA A 46 -13.40 -1.10 0.53
C ALA A 46 -12.15 -0.24 0.81
N GLU A 47 -12.30 1.08 0.87
CA GLU A 47 -11.19 1.99 1.10
C GLU A 47 -10.72 2.01 2.57
N VAL A 48 -11.57 1.59 3.51
CA VAL A 48 -11.22 1.52 4.94
C VAL A 48 -10.03 0.57 5.18
N PRO A 49 -10.06 -0.72 4.78
CA PRO A 49 -8.91 -1.60 4.95
C PRO A 49 -7.71 -1.20 4.08
N LEU A 50 -7.94 -0.64 2.88
CA LEU A 50 -6.86 -0.14 2.01
C LEU A 50 -6.09 1.02 2.67
N THR A 51 -6.81 1.99 3.24
CA THR A 51 -6.23 3.08 4.03
C THR A 51 -5.51 2.56 5.28
N GLY A 52 -6.03 1.51 5.92
CA GLY A 52 -5.33 0.82 7.01
C GLY A 52 -3.96 0.30 6.59
N ILE A 53 -3.87 -0.38 5.45
CA ILE A 53 -2.58 -0.86 4.90
C ILE A 53 -1.62 0.30 4.66
N PHE A 54 -2.11 1.41 4.07
CA PHE A 54 -1.29 2.60 3.87
C PHE A 54 -0.74 3.13 5.20
N LEU A 55 -1.61 3.43 6.16
CA LEU A 55 -1.25 4.12 7.40
C LEU A 55 -0.36 3.28 8.33
N PHE A 56 -0.53 1.95 8.33
CA PHE A 56 0.17 1.07 9.27
C PHE A 56 1.36 0.32 8.65
N LEU A 57 1.44 0.19 7.32
CA LEU A 57 2.52 -0.53 6.65
C LEU A 57 3.30 0.37 5.68
N SER A 58 2.67 0.85 4.62
CA SER A 58 3.40 1.56 3.55
C SER A 58 3.96 2.92 4.00
N PHE A 59 3.16 3.73 4.70
CA PHE A 59 3.58 5.05 5.17
C PHE A 59 4.67 4.97 6.25
N PRO A 60 4.53 4.15 7.32
CA PRO A 60 5.61 3.97 8.28
C PRO A 60 6.89 3.41 7.64
N GLY A 61 6.77 2.46 6.70
CA GLY A 61 7.91 1.95 5.94
C GLY A 61 8.66 3.04 5.17
N LEU A 62 7.92 3.94 4.52
CA LEU A 62 8.47 5.10 3.81
C LEU A 62 9.14 6.11 4.76
N ILE A 63 8.55 6.38 5.93
CA ILE A 63 9.14 7.30 6.90
C ILE A 63 10.41 6.71 7.53
N MET A 64 10.38 5.42 7.90
CA MET A 64 11.53 4.74 8.51
C MET A 64 12.71 4.61 7.55
N SER A 65 12.47 4.55 6.23
CA SER A 65 13.55 4.41 5.23
C SER A 65 14.46 5.63 5.12
N ILE A 66 14.04 6.78 5.66
CA ILE A 66 14.86 7.99 5.76
C ILE A 66 16.08 7.75 6.67
N SER A 67 15.96 6.85 7.65
CA SER A 67 17.04 6.49 8.57
C SER A 67 17.69 5.17 8.18
N THR A 68 19.01 5.19 7.94
CA THR A 68 19.76 3.95 7.62
C THR A 68 19.74 2.93 8.76
N ARG A 69 19.55 3.37 10.01
CA ARG A 69 19.47 2.50 11.19
C ARG A 69 18.22 1.63 11.23
N LEU A 70 17.13 2.07 10.60
CA LEU A 70 15.85 1.35 10.56
C LEU A 70 15.60 0.72 9.19
N SER A 71 16.60 0.74 8.31
CA SER A 71 16.48 0.32 6.91
C SER A 71 15.88 -1.07 6.71
N GLY A 72 16.24 -2.05 7.54
CA GLY A 72 15.66 -3.39 7.50
C GLY A 72 14.18 -3.42 7.89
N ILE A 73 13.80 -2.68 8.93
CA ILE A 73 12.40 -2.57 9.37
C ILE A 73 11.57 -1.83 8.31
N ALA A 74 12.12 -0.75 7.76
CA ALA A 74 11.52 0.02 6.68
C ALA A 74 11.21 -0.86 5.45
N ALA A 75 12.19 -1.65 5.01
CA ALA A 75 12.01 -2.61 3.93
C ALA A 75 10.93 -3.65 4.25
N GLY A 76 10.93 -4.20 5.47
CA GLY A 76 9.93 -5.16 5.92
C GLY A 76 8.50 -4.59 5.85
N PHE A 77 8.30 -3.38 6.38
CA PHE A 77 7.00 -2.70 6.37
C PHE A 77 6.52 -2.40 4.95
N GLY A 78 7.39 -1.87 4.09
CA GLY A 78 7.05 -1.54 2.71
C GLY A 78 6.68 -2.79 1.90
N VAL A 79 7.47 -3.87 2.00
CA VAL A 79 7.17 -5.15 1.32
C VAL A 79 5.88 -5.77 1.85
N ALA A 80 5.69 -5.80 3.17
CA ALA A 80 4.47 -6.32 3.78
C ALA A 80 3.22 -5.55 3.31
N GLY A 81 3.31 -4.22 3.21
CA GLY A 81 2.24 -3.37 2.67
C GLY A 81 1.88 -3.72 1.23
N LEU A 82 2.87 -3.92 0.35
CA LEU A 82 2.62 -4.33 -1.04
C LEU A 82 1.96 -5.71 -1.14
N ILE A 83 2.39 -6.67 -0.31
CA ILE A 83 1.77 -8.01 -0.27
C ILE A 83 0.32 -7.91 0.21
N ALA A 84 0.08 -7.16 1.30
CA ALA A 84 -1.27 -6.94 1.82
C ALA A 84 -2.18 -6.30 0.76
N TYR A 85 -1.68 -5.29 0.03
CA TYR A 85 -2.40 -4.70 -1.09
C TYR A 85 -2.69 -5.71 -2.19
N ALA A 86 -1.71 -6.51 -2.62
CA ALA A 86 -1.92 -7.49 -3.66
C ALA A 86 -3.02 -8.51 -3.28
N CYS A 87 -3.01 -8.98 -2.04
CA CYS A 87 -4.03 -9.91 -1.54
C CYS A 87 -5.42 -9.28 -1.47
N LEU A 88 -5.55 -8.13 -0.81
CA LEU A 88 -6.84 -7.46 -0.63
C LEU A 88 -7.41 -6.96 -1.97
N TRP A 89 -6.56 -6.38 -2.82
CA TRP A 89 -6.98 -5.89 -4.12
C TRP A 89 -7.44 -7.02 -5.05
N GLY A 90 -6.76 -8.17 -5.02
CA GLY A 90 -7.20 -9.35 -5.77
C GLY A 90 -8.60 -9.80 -5.40
N GLN A 91 -8.94 -9.76 -4.10
CA GLN A 91 -10.30 -10.03 -3.62
C GLN A 91 -11.29 -8.98 -4.11
N LEU A 92 -10.98 -7.69 -3.91
CA LEU A 92 -11.84 -6.57 -4.33
C LEU A 92 -12.12 -6.57 -5.83
N LEU A 93 -11.11 -6.84 -6.67
CA LEU A 93 -11.30 -6.95 -8.13
C LEU A 93 -12.24 -8.10 -8.53
N THR A 94 -12.36 -9.13 -7.70
CA THR A 94 -13.30 -10.24 -7.94
C THR A 94 -14.72 -9.80 -7.59
N GLU A 95 -14.90 -9.08 -6.48
CA GLU A 95 -16.17 -8.51 -6.03
C GLU A 95 -16.69 -7.39 -6.95
N PHE A 96 -15.80 -6.61 -7.56
CA PHE A 96 -16.17 -5.51 -8.46
C PHE A 96 -16.51 -5.96 -9.88
N ARG A 97 -16.40 -7.25 -10.21
CA ARG A 97 -16.79 -7.73 -11.54
C ARG A 97 -18.31 -7.60 -11.71
N PRO A 98 -18.80 -7.06 -12.84
CA PRO A 98 -20.21 -7.13 -13.16
C PRO A 98 -20.62 -8.60 -13.29
N HIS A 99 -21.61 -9.02 -12.52
CA HIS A 99 -22.30 -10.30 -12.66
C HIS A 99 -23.49 -10.18 -13.61
#